data_AF-A0A7S3IR05-F1
#
_entry.id   AF-A0A7S3IR05-F1
#
_cell.length_a   1.000
_cell.length_b   1.000
_cell.length_c   1.000
_cell.angle_alpha   90.00
_cell.angle_beta   90.00
_cell.angle_gamma   90.00
#
_symmetry.space_group_name_H-M   'P 1'
#
loop_
_entity.id
_entity.type
_entity.pdbx_description
1 polymer ?
#
loop_
_entity_poly.entity_id
_entity_poly.type
_entity_poly.pdbx_seq_one_letter_code
_entity_poly.pdbx_strand_id
1 'polypeptide(L)'
;KGKQIYTDYVKKRQLKRKRNQAKKVGSAPPSSCSDHQSSDRENIKEGSWRNEQYWSLPDNVRKAIDGAKMKKKHSDFYYRLRILNDKIHIFTSIFYSKVPNYQMLWYNSQ
;
A
#
# COMPACT_ATOMS: atom_id res chain seq x y z
N LYS A 1 11.93 -26.45 -41.45
CA LYS A 1 11.03 -25.40 -40.89
C LYS A 1 11.17 -25.19 -39.36
N GLY A 2 11.63 -26.17 -38.56
CA GLY A 2 11.75 -26.02 -37.10
C GLY A 2 12.89 -25.15 -36.56
N LYS A 3 14.02 -25.02 -37.27
CA LYS A 3 15.18 -24.22 -36.83
C LYS A 3 14.89 -22.71 -36.76
N GLN A 4 14.09 -22.19 -37.69
CA GLN A 4 13.70 -20.77 -37.76
C GLN A 4 12.84 -20.36 -36.55
N ILE A 5 11.91 -21.23 -36.15
CA ILE A 5 10.95 -20.99 -35.06
C ILE A 5 11.68 -20.85 -33.73
N TYR A 6 12.69 -21.69 -33.49
CA TYR A 6 13.50 -21.63 -32.28
C TYR A 6 14.32 -20.33 -32.21
N THR A 7 14.91 -19.89 -33.33
CA THR A 7 15.66 -18.62 -33.38
C THR A 7 14.78 -17.41 -33.12
N ASP A 8 13.54 -17.43 -33.60
CA ASP A 8 12.57 -16.35 -33.38
C ASP A 8 12.10 -16.27 -31.93
N TYR A 9 11.91 -17.43 -31.28
CA TYR A 9 11.57 -17.50 -29.86
C TYR A 9 12.69 -16.93 -28.99
N VAL A 10 13.94 -17.30 -29.26
CA VAL A 10 15.10 -16.79 -28.52
C VAL A 10 15.26 -15.28 -28.70
N LYS A 11 15.10 -14.75 -29.92
CA LYS A 11 15.14 -13.30 -30.19
C LYS A 11 14.06 -12.52 -29.43
N LYS A 12 12.81 -13.01 -29.40
CA LYS A 12 11.72 -12.38 -28.63
C LYS A 12 12.02 -12.33 -27.13
N ARG A 13 12.62 -13.39 -26.58
CA ARG A 13 13.00 -13.47 -25.16
C ARG A 13 14.06 -12.44 -24.78
N GLN A 14 15.06 -12.25 -25.64
CA GLN A 14 16.12 -11.25 -25.41
C GLN A 14 15.59 -9.81 -25.52
N LEU A 15 14.67 -9.55 -26.45
CA LEU A 15 14.04 -8.24 -26.60
C LEU A 15 13.21 -7.82 -25.37
N LYS A 16 12.48 -8.78 -24.77
CA LYS A 16 11.70 -8.56 -23.54
C LYS A 16 12.60 -8.24 -22.35
N ARG A 17 13.76 -8.91 -22.24
CA ARG A 17 14.77 -8.62 -21.22
C ARG A 17 15.35 -7.20 -21.36
N LYS A 18 15.70 -6.79 -22.58
CA LYS A 18 16.20 -5.42 -22.84
C LYS A 18 15.17 -4.34 -22.51
N ARG A 19 13.89 -4.53 -22.87
CA ARG A 19 12.81 -3.59 -22.50
C ARG A 19 12.60 -3.47 -20.99
N ASN A 20 12.66 -4.58 -20.26
CA ASN A 20 12.50 -4.57 -18.81
C ASN A 20 13.71 -3.92 -18.10
N GLN A 21 14.93 -4.10 -18.64
CA GLN A 21 16.10 -3.38 -18.12
C GLN A 21 16.01 -1.89 -18.42
N ALA A 22 15.59 -1.48 -19.62
CA ALA A 22 15.39 -0.06 -19.96
C ALA A 22 14.34 0.62 -19.06
N LYS A 23 13.27 -0.10 -18.68
CA LYS A 23 12.28 0.39 -17.69
C LYS A 23 12.87 0.57 -16.28
N LYS A 24 13.98 -0.10 -15.96
CA LYS A 24 14.63 -0.04 -14.65
C LYS A 24 15.60 1.14 -14.52
N VAL A 25 16.00 1.76 -15.62
CA VAL A 25 16.97 2.90 -15.65
C VAL A 25 16.30 4.26 -15.87
N GLY A 26 14.99 4.28 -16.12
CA GLY A 26 14.18 5.51 -16.20
C GLY A 26 13.63 5.94 -14.84
N SER A 27 14.49 6.07 -13.83
CA SER A 27 14.16 6.69 -12.55
C SER A 27 14.07 8.20 -12.74
N ALA A 28 12.84 8.70 -12.91
CA ALA A 28 12.52 10.10 -12.62
C ALA A 28 12.93 10.42 -11.16
N PRO A 29 13.28 11.68 -10.83
CA PRO A 29 13.67 12.04 -9.47
C PRO A 29 12.52 11.73 -8.51
N PRO A 30 12.82 11.36 -7.24
CA PRO A 30 11.80 11.07 -6.27
C PRO A 30 11.03 12.37 -6.03
N SER A 31 9.83 12.44 -6.58
CA SER A 31 8.79 13.30 -6.05
C SER A 31 8.64 12.88 -4.59
N SER A 32 9.16 13.71 -3.68
CA SER A 32 9.01 13.59 -2.23
C SER A 32 7.55 13.84 -1.86
N CYS A 33 6.68 12.96 -2.33
CA CYS A 33 5.36 12.74 -1.81
C CYS A 33 5.51 11.45 -1.04
N SER A 34 5.49 11.55 0.29
CA SER A 34 5.58 10.41 1.19
C SER A 34 4.54 9.35 0.81
N ASP A 35 5.00 8.36 0.05
CA ASP A 35 4.35 7.08 -0.13
C ASP A 35 4.31 6.41 1.24
N HIS A 36 3.28 6.73 2.02
CA HIS A 36 2.76 5.80 3.01
C HIS A 36 2.03 4.68 2.26
N GLN A 37 2.81 3.91 1.50
CA GLN A 37 2.44 2.53 1.22
C GLN A 37 2.30 1.87 2.59
N SER A 38 1.07 1.65 3.04
CA SER A 38 0.78 0.70 4.10
C SER A 38 1.03 -0.70 3.53
N SER A 39 2.32 -1.01 3.35
CA SER A 39 2.84 -2.33 3.02
C SER A 39 2.78 -3.28 4.22
N ASP A 40 2.35 -2.80 5.38
CA ASP A 40 2.30 -3.56 6.64
C ASP A 40 0.95 -4.27 6.87
N ARG A 41 0.12 -4.45 5.85
CA ARG A 41 -0.72 -5.65 5.82
C ARG A 41 0.17 -6.79 5.37
N GLU A 42 1.03 -7.22 6.29
CA GLU A 42 1.51 -8.59 6.29
C GLU A 42 0.32 -9.48 5.96
N ASN A 43 0.52 -10.35 4.98
CA ASN A 43 -0.42 -11.37 4.59
C ASN A 43 -0.54 -12.34 5.77
N ILE A 44 -1.24 -11.94 6.84
CA ILE A 44 -1.48 -12.76 8.02
C ILE A 44 -2.26 -13.94 7.51
N LYS A 45 -1.57 -15.08 7.34
CA LYS A 45 -2.18 -16.33 6.87
C LYS A 45 -3.44 -16.57 7.68
N GLU A 46 -4.53 -16.86 6.97
CA GLU A 46 -5.82 -17.25 7.54
C GLU A 46 -5.56 -18.30 8.65
N GLY A 47 -5.86 -17.96 9.91
CA GLY A 47 -5.64 -18.85 11.06
C GLY A 47 -4.38 -18.62 11.90
N SER A 48 -3.55 -17.60 11.62
CA SER A 48 -2.34 -17.28 12.41
C SER A 48 -2.58 -16.93 13.89
N TRP A 49 -3.83 -16.76 14.33
CA TRP A 49 -4.20 -16.49 15.73
C TRP A 49 -4.56 -17.74 16.53
N ARG A 50 -4.59 -18.92 15.88
CA ARG A 50 -4.91 -20.20 16.52
C ARG A 50 -3.64 -20.90 17.01
N ASN A 51 -2.98 -20.28 18.00
CA ASN A 51 -1.75 -20.80 18.60
C ASN A 51 -2.06 -21.90 19.63
N GLU A 52 -1.05 -22.55 20.21
CA GLU A 52 -1.25 -23.54 21.28
C GLU A 52 -2.04 -22.96 22.47
N GLN A 53 -1.74 -21.71 22.84
CA GLN A 53 -2.48 -20.95 23.85
C GLN A 53 -3.96 -20.73 23.49
N TYR A 54 -4.32 -20.73 22.20
CA TYR A 54 -5.72 -20.62 21.78
C TYR A 54 -6.49 -21.90 22.11
N TRP A 55 -5.86 -23.06 21.93
CA TRP A 55 -6.50 -24.35 22.19
C TRP A 55 -6.62 -24.68 23.68
N SER A 56 -5.80 -24.06 24.53
CA SER A 56 -5.96 -24.13 25.98
C SER A 56 -7.13 -23.29 26.52
N LEU A 57 -7.75 -22.45 25.69
CA LEU A 57 -8.87 -21.61 26.13
C LEU A 57 -10.19 -22.41 26.18
N PRO A 58 -11.07 -22.10 27.15
CA PRO A 58 -12.43 -22.62 27.19
C PRO A 58 -13.24 -22.33 25.91
N ASP A 59 -14.16 -23.22 25.56
CA ASP A 59 -14.94 -23.18 24.31
C ASP A 59 -15.69 -21.87 24.09
N ASN A 60 -16.27 -21.31 25.15
CA ASN A 60 -16.95 -20.02 25.12
C ASN A 60 -16.00 -18.88 24.72
N VAL A 61 -14.78 -18.88 25.24
CA VAL A 61 -13.76 -17.87 24.94
C VAL A 61 -13.26 -18.03 23.51
N ARG A 62 -13.02 -19.27 23.06
CA ARG A 62 -12.62 -19.57 21.67
C ARG A 62 -13.67 -19.07 20.66
N LYS A 63 -14.94 -19.38 20.90
CA LYS A 63 -16.07 -18.92 20.05
C LYS A 63 -16.15 -17.39 19.99
N ALA A 64 -15.94 -16.70 21.11
CA ALA A 64 -15.92 -15.24 21.15
C ALA A 64 -14.77 -14.64 20.33
N ILE A 65 -13.56 -15.22 20.46
CA ILE A 65 -12.38 -14.79 19.71
C ILE A 65 -12.58 -15.03 18.20
N ASP A 66 -13.05 -16.23 17.81
CA ASP A 66 -13.33 -16.54 16.41
C ASP A 66 -14.36 -15.56 15.83
N GLY A 67 -15.47 -15.30 16.54
CA GLY A 67 -16.49 -14.34 16.13
C GLY A 67 -15.94 -12.91 15.97
N ALA A 68 -15.08 -12.46 16.88
CA ALA A 68 -14.44 -11.14 16.79
C ALA A 68 -13.45 -11.05 15.61
N LYS A 69 -12.64 -12.09 15.39
CA LYS A 69 -11.64 -12.12 14.30
C LYS A 69 -12.30 -12.18 12.92
N MET A 70 -13.41 -12.91 12.77
CA MET A 70 -14.17 -12.91 11.52
C MET A 70 -14.73 -11.52 11.19
N LYS A 71 -15.21 -10.76 12.19
CA LYS A 71 -15.74 -9.40 12.00
C LYS A 71 -14.66 -8.34 11.74
N LYS A 72 -13.40 -8.59 12.14
CA LYS A 72 -12.30 -7.61 12.06
C LYS A 72 -11.83 -7.32 10.63
N LYS A 73 -11.95 -8.26 9.68
CA LYS A 73 -11.29 -8.14 8.37
C LYS A 73 -11.91 -7.10 7.43
N HIS A 74 -13.20 -6.79 7.58
CA HIS A 74 -13.95 -5.98 6.61
C HIS A 74 -15.01 -5.08 7.24
N SER A 75 -14.79 -4.51 8.43
CA SER A 75 -15.76 -3.52 8.90
C SER A 75 -15.75 -2.33 7.94
N ASP A 76 -16.90 -2.05 7.32
CA ASP A 76 -17.13 -0.90 6.45
C ASP A 76 -16.71 0.41 7.15
N PHE A 77 -16.81 0.43 8.47
CA PHE A 77 -16.28 1.49 9.33
C PHE A 77 -14.80 1.82 9.09
N TYR A 78 -13.89 0.83 9.12
CA TYR A 78 -12.46 1.12 8.92
C TYR A 78 -12.15 1.57 7.49
N TYR A 79 -12.90 1.06 6.51
CA TYR A 79 -12.78 1.51 5.13
C TYR A 79 -13.18 2.98 4.98
N ARG A 80 -14.33 3.36 5.56
CA ARG A 80 -14.79 4.75 5.59
C ARG A 80 -13.83 5.66 6.35
N LEU A 81 -13.28 5.21 7.47
CA LEU A 81 -12.30 5.97 8.26
C LEU A 81 -11.02 6.23 7.46
N ARG A 82 -10.55 5.23 6.69
CA ARG A 82 -9.39 5.41 5.80
C ARG A 82 -9.67 6.45 4.72
N ILE A 83 -10.80 6.32 4.01
CA ILE A 83 -11.20 7.29 2.98
C ILE A 83 -11.28 8.70 3.55
N LEU A 84 -11.83 8.84 4.76
CA LEU A 84 -11.92 10.14 5.43
C LEU A 84 -10.52 10.73 5.68
N ASN A 85 -9.60 9.92 6.20
CA ASN A 85 -8.23 10.37 6.46
C ASN A 85 -7.51 10.80 5.17
N ASP A 86 -7.67 10.01 4.09
CA ASP A 86 -7.13 10.35 2.76
C ASP A 86 -7.68 11.70 2.26
N LYS A 87 -8.99 11.94 2.43
CA LYS A 87 -9.63 13.22 2.05
C LYS A 87 -9.13 14.40 2.87
N ILE A 88 -8.96 14.23 4.18
CA ILE A 88 -8.40 15.28 5.06
C ILE A 88 -6.98 15.61 4.60
N HIS A 89 -6.17 14.61 4.32
CA HIS A 89 -4.80 14.82 3.86
C HIS A 89 -4.75 15.59 2.53
N ILE A 90 -5.55 15.21 1.54
CA ILE A 90 -5.65 15.93 0.25
C ILE A 90 -6.08 17.37 0.48
N PHE A 91 -7.12 17.59 1.31
CA PHE A 91 -7.61 18.94 1.60
C PHE A 91 -6.52 19.81 2.24
N THR A 92 -5.86 19.32 3.29
CA THR A 92 -4.78 20.06 3.96
C THR A 92 -3.62 20.37 3.01
N SER A 93 -3.21 19.41 2.18
CA SER A 93 -2.16 19.61 1.18
C SER A 93 -2.50 20.72 0.19
N ILE A 94 -3.71 20.71 -0.37
CA ILE A 94 -4.16 21.75 -1.31
C ILE A 94 -4.28 23.10 -0.60
N PHE A 95 -4.90 23.13 0.57
CA PHE A 95 -5.14 24.35 1.32
C PHE A 95 -3.81 25.04 1.69
N TYR A 96 -2.90 24.32 2.33
CA TYR A 96 -1.62 24.91 2.76
C TYR A 96 -0.60 25.10 1.64
N SER A 97 -0.77 24.47 0.46
CA SER A 97 0.10 24.75 -0.70
C SER A 97 -0.33 25.96 -1.51
N LYS A 98 -1.64 26.27 -1.57
CA LYS A 98 -2.19 27.36 -2.40
C LYS A 98 -2.47 28.64 -1.61
N VAL A 99 -2.64 28.56 -0.30
CA VAL A 99 -2.90 29.74 0.53
C VAL A 99 -1.58 30.44 0.83
N PRO A 100 -1.43 31.73 0.48
CA PRO A 100 -0.24 32.50 0.84
C PRO A 100 -0.07 32.54 2.35
N ASN A 101 1.15 32.30 2.82
CA ASN A 101 1.45 32.36 4.25
C ASN A 101 1.59 33.82 4.70
N TYR A 102 0.44 34.48 4.91
CA TYR A 102 0.37 35.89 5.30
C TYR A 102 1.03 36.17 6.67
N GLN A 103 1.19 35.17 7.53
CA GLN A 103 1.89 35.33 8.81
C GLN A 103 3.38 35.65 8.61
N MET A 104 4.05 35.00 7.65
CA MET A 104 5.47 35.25 7.36
C MET A 104 5.70 36.64 6.75
N LEU A 105 4.77 37.12 5.92
CA LEU A 105 4.85 38.46 5.32
C LEU A 105 4.72 39.56 6.38
N TRP A 106 3.94 39.33 7.44
CA TRP A 106 3.78 40.29 8.52
C TRP A 106 5.06 40.45 9.37
N TYR A 107 5.73 39.35 9.73
CA TYR A 107 6.96 39.41 10.53
C TYR A 107 8.16 40.02 9.79
N ASN A 108 8.25 39.83 8.46
CA ASN A 108 9.34 40.40 7.65
C ASN A 108 9.13 41.90 7.31
N SER A 109 7.99 42.47 7.69
CA SER A 109 7.64 43.88 7.46
C SER A 109 7.93 44.78 8.67
N GLN A 110 8.51 44.23 9.74
CA GLN A 110 9.01 44.93 10.93
C GLN A 110 10.54 45.02 10.85
#